data_AF-A0A1Q4DT31-F1
#
_entry.id   AF-A0A1Q4DT31-F1
#
_cell.length_a   1.000
_cell.length_b   1.000
_cell.length_c   1.000
_cell.angle_alpha   90.00
_cell.angle_beta   90.00
_cell.angle_gamma   90.00
#
_symmetry.space_group_name_H-M   'P 1'
#
loop_
_entity.id
_entity.type
_entity.pdbx_description
1 polymer ?
#
loop_
_entity_poly.entity_id
_entity_poly.type
_entity_poly.pdbx_seq_one_letter_code
_entity_poly.pdbx_strand_id
1 'polypeptide(L)'
;MIQFDEPRRGDRNDARHPLERGAATMLAVLQRNLAIARASSPAAIAAEEPDNPDPEADYAAWVVRMQDGERQGREWALQFLATCLRDDDSPDPVRPLIDPAFAAEYVDAVRRARAAIAAMTGLAPAAAEAARHDVLVRWYADDEEA
;
A
#
# COMPACT_ATOMS: atom_id res chain seq x y z
N MET A 1 24.10 1.28 34.75
CA MET A 1 22.97 0.33 34.65
C MET A 1 21.89 1.04 33.86
N ILE A 2 21.79 0.75 32.56
CA ILE A 2 20.75 1.32 31.70
C ILE A 2 19.50 0.49 31.97
N GLN A 3 18.47 1.08 32.56
CA GLN A 3 17.14 0.45 32.58
C GLN A 3 16.66 0.41 31.12
N PHE A 4 16.46 -0.80 30.60
CA PHE A 4 15.62 -0.96 29.43
C PHE A 4 14.19 -0.71 29.91
N ASP A 5 13.62 0.42 29.51
CA ASP A 5 12.19 0.65 29.67
C ASP A 5 11.44 -0.53 29.05
N GLU A 6 10.44 -1.03 29.78
CA GLU A 6 9.54 -2.05 29.24
C GLU A 6 9.00 -1.56 27.88
N PRO A 7 8.86 -2.47 26.89
CA PRO A 7 8.28 -2.09 25.61
C PRO A 7 6.91 -1.47 25.85
N ARG A 8 6.77 -0.18 25.51
CA ARG A 8 5.50 0.53 25.60
C ARG A 8 4.49 -0.23 24.74
N ARG A 9 3.41 -0.71 25.35
CA ARG A 9 2.32 -1.33 24.61
C ARG A 9 1.70 -0.28 23.68
N GLY A 10 1.54 -0.66 22.42
CA GLY A 10 0.89 0.12 21.39
C GLY A 10 -0.60 0.25 21.67
N ASP A 11 -1.18 1.34 21.20
CA ASP A 11 -2.58 1.66 21.41
C ASP A 11 -3.47 1.14 20.27
N ARG A 12 -4.75 1.52 20.27
CA ARG A 12 -5.70 1.14 19.22
C ARG A 12 -5.27 1.62 17.83
N ASN A 13 -4.61 2.77 17.75
CA ASN A 13 -4.13 3.31 16.48
C ASN A 13 -3.03 2.39 15.91
N ASP A 14 -2.08 1.97 16.74
CA ASP A 14 -1.05 1.01 16.33
C ASP A 14 -1.66 -0.32 15.82
N ALA A 15 -2.76 -0.77 16.45
CA ALA A 15 -3.49 -1.95 16.01
C ALA A 15 -4.15 -1.78 14.62
N ARG A 16 -4.64 -0.58 14.28
CA ARG A 16 -5.29 -0.29 12.99
C ARG A 16 -4.31 -0.10 11.83
N HIS A 17 -3.04 0.17 12.12
CA HIS A 17 -2.02 0.50 11.12
C HIS A 17 -0.86 -0.52 11.06
N PRO A 18 -1.12 -1.82 10.85
CA PRO A 18 -0.06 -2.80 10.66
C PRO A 18 0.73 -2.54 9.36
N LEU A 19 1.94 -3.08 9.27
CA LEU A 19 2.82 -2.92 8.10
C LEU A 19 2.16 -3.40 6.80
N GLU A 20 1.35 -4.47 6.86
CA GLU A 20 0.52 -4.97 5.75
C GLU A 20 -0.32 -3.86 5.12
N ARG A 21 -0.91 -2.99 5.96
CA ARG A 21 -1.77 -1.89 5.50
C ARG A 21 -0.95 -0.89 4.70
N GLY A 22 0.25 -0.55 5.17
CA GLY A 22 1.21 0.30 4.45
C GLY A 22 1.61 -0.29 3.09
N ALA A 23 1.90 -1.60 3.03
CA ALA A 23 2.23 -2.29 1.79
C ALA A 23 1.05 -2.29 0.79
N ALA A 24 -0.17 -2.53 1.27
CA ALA A 24 -1.38 -2.45 0.45
C ALA A 24 -1.61 -1.04 -0.09
N THR A 25 -1.50 -0.01 0.76
CA THR A 25 -1.65 1.40 0.35
C THR A 25 -0.62 1.80 -0.70
N MET A 26 0.65 1.46 -0.49
CA MET A 26 1.73 1.73 -1.45
C MET A 26 1.42 1.11 -2.82
N LEU A 27 1.04 -0.17 -2.86
CA LEU A 27 0.70 -0.85 -4.11
C LEU A 27 -0.49 -0.19 -4.81
N ALA A 28 -1.55 0.14 -4.06
CA ALA A 28 -2.73 0.79 -4.61
C ALA A 28 -2.40 2.16 -5.22
N VAL A 29 -1.56 2.97 -4.56
CA VAL A 29 -1.09 4.25 -5.07
C VAL A 29 -0.27 4.09 -6.35
N LEU A 30 0.67 3.15 -6.40
CA LEU A 30 1.50 2.92 -7.58
C LEU A 30 0.65 2.50 -8.79
N GLN A 31 -0.32 1.61 -8.59
CA GLN A 31 -1.25 1.19 -9.65
C GLN A 31 -2.15 2.34 -10.11
N ARG A 32 -2.64 3.18 -9.20
CA ARG A 32 -3.38 4.40 -9.54
C ARG A 32 -2.52 5.37 -10.36
N ASN A 33 -1.28 5.61 -9.95
CA ASN A 33 -0.37 6.53 -10.63
C ASN A 33 -0.05 6.04 -12.05
N LEU A 34 0.17 4.73 -12.23
CA LEU A 34 0.33 4.15 -13.56
C LEU A 34 -0.94 4.28 -14.42
N ALA A 35 -2.12 4.11 -13.84
CA ALA A 35 -3.39 4.32 -14.55
C ALA A 35 -3.55 5.78 -15.00
N ILE A 36 -3.23 6.75 -14.13
CA ILE A 36 -3.21 8.18 -14.46
C ILE A 36 -2.23 8.47 -15.59
N ALA A 37 -1.01 7.94 -15.50
CA ALA A 37 0.00 8.13 -16.55
C ALA A 37 -0.46 7.59 -17.90
N ARG A 38 -1.08 6.41 -17.94
CA ARG A 38 -1.62 5.80 -19.17
C ARG A 38 -2.84 6.51 -19.74
N ALA A 39 -3.61 7.20 -18.91
CA ALA A 39 -4.76 7.99 -19.34
C ALA A 39 -4.39 9.42 -19.76
N SER A 40 -3.14 9.84 -19.50
CA SER A 40 -2.62 11.16 -19.86
C SER A 40 -2.10 11.18 -21.30
N SER A 41 -1.52 12.31 -21.72
CA SER A 41 -0.95 12.51 -23.05
C SER A 41 0.18 13.54 -23.04
N PRO A 42 1.06 13.55 -24.06
CA PRO A 42 2.03 14.62 -24.25
C PRO A 42 1.39 16.02 -24.33
N ALA A 43 0.19 16.12 -24.91
CA ALA A 43 -0.56 17.37 -24.99
C ALA A 43 -1.00 17.90 -23.61
N ALA A 44 -1.29 17.01 -22.66
CA ALA A 44 -1.59 17.39 -21.29
C ALA A 44 -0.34 17.96 -20.58
N ILE A 45 0.83 17.35 -20.80
CA ILE A 45 2.10 17.88 -20.29
C ILE A 45 2.41 19.25 -20.90
N ALA A 46 2.25 19.40 -22.21
CA ALA A 46 2.47 20.68 -22.89
C ALA A 46 1.50 21.79 -22.40
N ALA A 47 0.28 21.42 -21.99
CA ALA A 47 -0.68 22.37 -21.45
C ALA A 47 -0.33 22.82 -20.01
N GLU A 48 0.21 21.91 -19.19
CA GLU A 48 0.66 22.20 -17.82
C GLU A 48 2.02 22.93 -17.79
N GLU A 49 2.90 22.61 -18.74
CA GLU A 49 4.25 23.15 -18.88
C GLU A 49 4.48 23.67 -20.32
N PRO A 50 3.95 24.86 -20.68
CA PRO A 50 4.03 25.39 -22.06
C PRO A 50 5.46 25.65 -22.57
N ASP A 51 6.41 25.85 -21.65
CA ASP A 51 7.82 26.08 -21.97
C ASP A 51 8.63 24.78 -22.09
N ASN A 52 7.99 23.61 -21.93
CA ASN A 52 8.66 22.33 -22.07
C ASN A 52 9.07 22.09 -23.54
N PRO A 53 10.37 21.95 -23.83
CA PRO A 53 10.87 21.82 -25.19
C PRO A 53 10.57 20.45 -25.83
N ASP A 54 10.25 19.43 -25.04
CA ASP A 54 9.95 18.07 -25.53
C ASP A 54 8.92 17.32 -24.63
N PRO A 55 7.62 17.69 -24.71
CA PRO A 55 6.56 17.04 -23.93
C PRO A 55 6.39 15.54 -24.25
N GLU A 56 6.83 15.08 -25.44
CA GLU A 56 6.76 13.69 -25.83
C GLU A 56 7.79 12.84 -25.08
N ALA A 57 9.04 13.30 -25.03
CA ALA A 57 10.10 12.64 -24.27
C ALA A 57 9.79 12.59 -22.77
N ASP A 58 9.26 13.67 -22.20
CA ASP A 58 8.91 13.73 -20.78
C ASP A 58 7.72 12.83 -20.44
N TYR A 59 6.70 12.78 -21.30
CA TYR A 59 5.59 11.83 -21.18
C TYR A 59 6.10 10.39 -21.21
N ALA A 60 6.93 10.05 -22.20
CA ALA A 60 7.48 8.71 -22.32
C ALA A 60 8.32 8.32 -21.08
N ALA A 61 9.20 9.21 -20.63
CA ALA A 61 10.01 9.00 -19.43
C ALA A 61 9.15 8.85 -18.17
N TRP A 62 8.09 9.63 -18.02
CA TRP A 62 7.17 9.51 -16.91
C TRP A 62 6.42 8.18 -16.90
N VAL A 63 5.88 7.74 -18.04
CA VAL A 63 5.21 6.44 -18.16
C VAL A 63 6.15 5.30 -17.79
N VAL A 64 7.41 5.33 -18.26
CA VAL A 64 8.42 4.33 -17.89
C VAL A 64 8.67 4.32 -16.38
N ARG A 65 8.87 5.48 -15.74
CA ARG A 65 9.05 5.57 -14.28
C ARG A 65 7.85 4.98 -13.52
N MET A 66 6.62 5.24 -13.97
CA MET A 66 5.41 4.71 -13.34
C MET A 66 5.27 3.20 -13.54
N GLN A 67 5.66 2.68 -14.70
CA GLN A 67 5.69 1.23 -14.95
C GLN A 67 6.72 0.53 -14.06
N ASP A 68 7.92 1.07 -13.95
CA ASP A 68 8.96 0.52 -13.09
C ASP A 68 8.60 0.60 -11.61
N GLY A 69 7.99 1.71 -11.18
CA GLY A 69 7.47 1.87 -9.83
C GLY A 69 6.40 0.83 -9.50
N GLU A 70 5.41 0.63 -10.38
CA GLU A 70 4.36 -0.39 -10.18
C GLU A 70 4.94 -1.80 -10.16
N ARG A 71 5.87 -2.11 -11.06
CA ARG A 71 6.54 -3.42 -11.10
C ARG A 71 7.29 -3.71 -9.80
N GLN A 72 8.11 -2.77 -9.32
CA GLN A 72 8.83 -2.91 -8.05
C GLN A 72 7.87 -3.02 -6.86
N GLY A 73 6.84 -2.18 -6.81
CA GLY A 73 5.81 -2.26 -5.77
C GLY A 73 5.09 -3.60 -5.73
N ARG A 74 4.79 -4.16 -6.90
CA ARG A 74 4.20 -5.50 -7.04
C ARG A 74 5.15 -6.59 -6.55
N GLU A 75 6.42 -6.52 -6.92
CA GLU A 75 7.45 -7.46 -6.47
C GLU A 75 7.59 -7.42 -4.93
N TRP A 76 7.69 -6.24 -4.33
CA TRP A 76 7.75 -6.07 -2.89
C TRP A 76 6.50 -6.57 -2.18
N ALA A 77 5.31 -6.27 -2.71
CA ALA A 77 4.06 -6.72 -2.11
C ALA A 77 3.93 -8.26 -2.14
N LEU A 78 4.37 -8.90 -3.22
CA LEU A 78 4.41 -10.37 -3.32
C LEU A 78 5.44 -10.98 -2.37
N GLN A 79 6.62 -10.38 -2.24
CA GLN A 79 7.62 -10.79 -1.25
C GLN A 79 7.08 -10.65 0.17
N PHE A 80 6.41 -9.55 0.47
CA PHE A 80 5.78 -9.30 1.76
C PHE A 80 4.75 -10.40 2.07
N LEU A 81 3.83 -10.70 1.14
CA LEU A 81 2.90 -11.81 1.27
C LEU A 81 3.61 -13.16 1.49
N ALA A 82 4.66 -13.45 0.73
CA ALA A 82 5.39 -14.71 0.83
C ALA A 82 6.08 -14.89 2.20
N THR A 83 6.62 -13.81 2.78
CA THR A 83 7.18 -13.84 4.13
C THR A 83 6.08 -14.03 5.17
N CYS A 84 5.00 -13.26 5.06
CA CYS A 84 3.86 -13.30 5.96
C CYS A 84 3.05 -14.63 5.94
N LEU A 85 3.06 -15.37 4.84
CA LEU A 85 2.39 -16.67 4.70
C LEU A 85 3.26 -17.86 5.11
N ARG A 86 4.58 -17.70 5.12
CA ARG A 86 5.52 -18.73 5.62
C ARG A 86 5.64 -18.70 7.14
N ASP A 87 5.34 -17.55 7.73
CA ASP A 87 5.47 -17.25 9.14
C ASP A 87 4.12 -17.22 9.87
N ASP A 88 3.30 -18.28 9.75
CA ASP A 88 2.22 -18.50 10.74
C ASP A 88 2.81 -18.64 12.17
N ASP A 89 4.11 -18.95 12.27
CA ASP A 89 4.88 -19.10 13.52
C ASP A 89 5.97 -18.02 13.76
N SER A 90 6.25 -17.08 12.84
CA SER A 90 7.19 -15.99 13.17
C SER A 90 6.43 -14.78 13.69
N PRO A 91 6.75 -14.32 14.91
CA PRO A 91 6.02 -13.22 15.51
C PRO A 91 6.33 -11.96 14.71
N ASP A 92 5.29 -11.33 14.13
CA ASP A 92 5.37 -9.92 13.74
C ASP A 92 5.96 -9.19 14.96
N PRO A 93 7.13 -8.51 14.83
CA PRO A 93 7.80 -7.88 15.96
C PRO A 93 6.94 -6.83 16.66
N VAL A 94 5.90 -6.31 15.99
CA VAL A 94 4.93 -5.36 16.52
C VAL A 94 3.78 -6.08 17.24
N ARG A 95 3.43 -7.31 16.87
CA ARG A 95 2.31 -8.05 17.49
C ARG A 95 2.43 -8.24 19.02
N PRO A 96 3.61 -8.53 19.60
CA PRO A 96 3.82 -8.55 21.05
C PRO A 96 3.64 -7.19 21.72
N LEU A 97 3.73 -6.09 20.96
CA LEU A 97 3.58 -4.72 21.46
C LEU A 97 2.12 -4.28 21.48
N ILE A 98 1.23 -4.89 20.70
CA ILE A 98 -0.20 -4.53 20.67
C ILE A 98 -0.87 -4.88 22.00
N ASP A 99 -1.63 -3.94 22.57
CA ASP A 99 -2.44 -4.23 23.75
C ASP A 99 -3.44 -5.38 23.44
N PRO A 100 -3.53 -6.43 24.30
CA PRO A 100 -4.46 -7.53 24.09
C PRO A 100 -5.93 -7.11 23.85
N ALA A 101 -6.35 -5.95 24.37
CA ALA A 101 -7.68 -5.39 24.13
C ALA A 101 -7.94 -5.05 22.64
N PHE A 102 -6.89 -4.79 21.85
CA PHE A 102 -6.96 -4.44 20.43
C PHE A 102 -6.39 -5.52 19.50
N ALA A 103 -5.99 -6.67 20.03
CA ALA A 103 -5.40 -7.76 19.25
C ALA A 103 -6.32 -8.25 18.11
N ALA A 104 -7.63 -8.27 18.33
CA ALA A 104 -8.61 -8.64 17.30
C ALA A 104 -8.64 -7.63 16.14
N GLU A 105 -8.61 -6.32 16.46
CA GLU A 105 -8.58 -5.25 15.45
C GLU A 105 -7.32 -5.35 14.59
N TYR A 106 -6.17 -5.61 15.22
CA TYR A 106 -4.91 -5.81 14.51
C TYR A 106 -4.96 -7.03 13.57
N VAL A 107 -5.45 -8.18 14.04
CA VAL A 107 -5.56 -9.39 13.19
C VAL A 107 -6.48 -9.15 12.00
N ASP A 108 -7.60 -8.44 12.20
CA ASP A 108 -8.52 -8.10 11.12
C ASP A 108 -7.91 -7.11 10.13
N ALA A 109 -7.17 -6.10 10.59
CA ALA A 109 -6.46 -5.15 9.74
C ALA A 109 -5.40 -5.86 8.87
N VAL A 110 -4.62 -6.75 9.46
CA VAL A 110 -3.63 -7.61 8.77
C VAL A 110 -4.32 -8.46 7.69
N ARG A 111 -5.40 -9.16 8.06
CA ARG A 111 -6.14 -10.04 7.16
C ARG A 111 -6.74 -9.27 5.98
N ARG A 112 -7.38 -8.13 6.24
CA ARG A 112 -7.97 -7.26 5.20
C ARG A 112 -6.88 -6.75 4.25
N ALA A 113 -5.74 -6.34 4.78
CA ALA A 113 -4.65 -5.83 3.97
C ALA A 113 -3.99 -6.90 3.09
N ARG A 114 -3.75 -8.11 3.61
CA ARG A 114 -3.26 -9.23 2.80
C ARG A 114 -4.23 -9.61 1.68
N ALA A 115 -5.53 -9.63 1.98
CA ALA A 115 -6.56 -9.89 0.96
C ALA A 115 -6.58 -8.82 -0.14
N ALA A 116 -6.43 -7.54 0.22
CA ALA A 116 -6.32 -6.45 -0.74
C ALA A 116 -5.09 -6.59 -1.64
N ILE A 117 -3.91 -6.89 -1.08
CA ILE A 117 -2.69 -7.14 -1.87
C ILE A 117 -2.92 -8.30 -2.84
N ALA A 118 -3.43 -9.43 -2.35
CA ALA A 118 -3.69 -10.61 -3.17
C ALA A 118 -4.65 -10.29 -4.35
N ALA A 119 -5.70 -9.52 -4.09
CA ALA A 119 -6.64 -9.07 -5.13
C ALA A 119 -5.97 -8.14 -6.16
N MET A 120 -5.14 -7.18 -5.72
CA MET A 120 -4.43 -6.25 -6.61
C MET A 120 -3.31 -6.89 -7.43
N THR A 121 -2.70 -7.96 -6.93
CA THR A 121 -1.67 -8.72 -7.64
C THR A 121 -2.24 -9.87 -8.48
N GLY A 122 -3.51 -10.23 -8.26
CA GLY A 122 -4.19 -11.32 -8.95
C GLY A 122 -4.55 -11.01 -10.40
N LEU A 123 -5.16 -12.00 -11.06
CA LEU A 123 -5.48 -11.93 -12.50
C LEU A 123 -6.82 -11.26 -12.81
N ALA A 124 -7.69 -11.04 -11.80
CA ALA A 124 -9.05 -10.54 -12.00
C ALA A 124 -9.09 -8.99 -11.92
N PRO A 125 -9.27 -8.26 -13.04
CA PRO A 125 -9.13 -6.80 -13.05
C PRO A 125 -10.18 -6.08 -12.20
N ALA A 126 -11.43 -6.57 -12.19
CA ALA A 126 -12.51 -6.00 -11.41
C ALA A 126 -12.26 -6.14 -9.89
N ALA A 127 -11.70 -7.27 -9.46
CA ALA A 127 -11.34 -7.48 -8.06
C ALA A 127 -10.18 -6.57 -7.64
N ALA A 128 -9.18 -6.39 -8.51
CA ALA A 128 -8.08 -5.47 -8.29
C ALA A 128 -8.55 -4.02 -8.15
N GLU A 129 -9.51 -3.60 -9.00
CA GLU A 129 -10.09 -2.24 -8.91
C GLU A 129 -10.89 -2.03 -7.63
N ALA A 130 -11.75 -2.99 -7.26
CA ALA A 130 -12.50 -2.92 -6.01
C ALA A 130 -11.56 -2.85 -4.79
N ALA A 131 -10.48 -3.62 -4.78
CA ALA A 131 -9.47 -3.59 -3.72
C ALA A 131 -8.75 -2.23 -3.66
N ARG A 132 -8.33 -1.67 -4.81
CA ARG A 132 -7.72 -0.33 -4.85
C ARG A 132 -8.65 0.73 -4.29
N HIS A 133 -9.92 0.73 -4.69
CA HIS A 133 -10.90 1.68 -4.17
C HIS A 133 -11.07 1.52 -2.65
N ASP A 134 -11.21 0.29 -2.14
CA ASP A 134 -11.35 0.04 -0.71
C ASP A 134 -10.15 0.62 0.07
N VAL A 135 -8.93 0.34 -0.38
CA VAL A 135 -7.67 0.81 0.23
C VAL A 135 -7.54 2.33 0.19
N LEU A 136 -7.82 2.97 -0.96
CA LEU A 136 -7.54 4.40 -1.15
C LEU A 136 -8.63 5.32 -0.60
N VAL A 137 -9.83 4.81 -0.38
CA VAL A 137 -10.99 5.65 -0.01
C VAL A 137 -11.60 5.19 1.30
N ARG A 138 -11.97 3.91 1.40
CA ARG A 138 -12.76 3.44 2.55
C ARG A 138 -11.92 3.31 3.81
N TRP A 139 -10.69 2.84 3.67
CA TRP A 139 -9.77 2.71 4.79
C TRP A 139 -9.49 4.04 5.49
N TYR A 140 -9.34 5.11 4.71
CA TYR A 140 -9.13 6.46 5.26
C TYR A 140 -10.38 6.97 5.99
N ALA A 141 -11.58 6.75 5.42
CA ALA A 141 -12.85 7.09 6.07
C ALA A 141 -13.06 6.31 7.38
N ASP A 142 -12.73 5.00 7.38
CA ASP A 142 -12.78 4.15 8.58
C ASP A 142 -11.86 4.70 9.70
N ASP A 143 -10.75 5.36 9.35
CA ASP A 143 -9.80 5.95 10.32
C ASP A 143 -10.27 7.31 10.85
N GLU A 144 -11.02 8.10 10.07
CA GLU A 144 -11.57 9.40 10.49
C GLU A 144 -12.80 9.28 11.40
N GLU A 145 -13.58 8.20 11.26
CA GLU A 145 -14.85 8.01 11.98
C GLU A 145 -14.69 7.33 13.37
N ALA A 146 -13.50 6.88 13.76
CA ALA A 146 -13.32 5.82 14.76
C ALA A 146 -12.34 6.09 15.90
#